data_AF-A0AAJ0MTC6-F1
#
_entry.id   AF-A0AAJ0MTC6-F1
#
_cell.length_a   1.000
_cell.length_b   1.000
_cell.length_c   1.000
_cell.angle_alpha   90.00
_cell.angle_beta   90.00
_cell.angle_gamma   90.00
#
_symmetry.space_group_name_H-M   'P 1'
#
loop_
_entity.id
_entity.type
_entity.pdbx_description
1 polymer ?
#
loop_
_entity_poly.entity_id
_entity_poly.type
_entity_poly.pdbx_seq_one_letter_code
_entity_poly.pdbx_strand_id
1 'polypeptide(L)'
;MPNTPSKPNGTTSAASSNGDDKGKKQVELQPSFTPTLLERLGITSFHLLNKLIPWYKLPGFIGAFNLAFLRIELRQYNLHDAYASSQAQGSSITDPLPNERYLGARHSDGKFNDLKQPKMGCTGMRFGRNFPREVCGKPSEEELMTPNPRMISERFMARKEGKFIPATTLNLLAAAWIQFQTHDWFFHEQDPHEKFNVPLSEDDKWLDQHMQLYATKPDETLDPSDVKCPGYKNLNTHWWDGSQIYGSSESVTHTLRNRHPDGKLSLDSRGREQFLPRDQDGNVLTGFNDNWWVGMEILHTLFALEHNAICDALRKEYPDWSGDQIFDKARLVNCALMAKIHTVEWTPAILAHPALQIGMAANWWGIVGEKLTKIAGSVEQTTTILEAY
;
A
#
# COMPACT_ATOMS: atom_id res chain seq x y z
N MET A 1 4.20 -76.49 24.29
CA MET A 1 5.61 -76.21 24.62
C MET A 1 6.20 -75.30 23.56
N PRO A 2 7.04 -74.34 23.95
CA PRO A 2 7.12 -73.01 23.36
C PRO A 2 8.46 -72.74 22.68
N ASN A 3 8.59 -71.60 21.99
CA ASN A 3 9.61 -70.60 22.34
C ASN A 3 9.41 -69.30 21.52
N THR A 4 8.97 -68.27 22.26
CA THR A 4 9.17 -66.84 22.01
C THR A 4 10.65 -66.49 21.85
N PRO A 5 10.96 -65.37 21.17
CA PRO A 5 11.60 -64.27 21.90
C PRO A 5 11.03 -62.87 21.61
N SER A 6 10.74 -62.18 22.71
CA SER A 6 10.93 -60.75 23.03
C SER A 6 10.81 -59.65 21.95
N LYS A 7 9.80 -58.78 22.17
CA LYS A 7 9.73 -57.39 21.71
C LYS A 7 10.97 -56.58 22.14
N PRO A 8 11.48 -55.66 21.30
CA PRO A 8 12.23 -54.50 21.77
C PRO A 8 11.25 -53.39 22.17
N ASN A 9 11.24 -53.03 23.46
CA ASN A 9 10.70 -51.77 23.94
C ASN A 9 11.60 -50.63 23.43
N GLY A 10 11.17 -49.94 22.38
CA GLY A 10 11.74 -48.67 21.95
C GLY A 10 10.75 -47.56 22.24
N THR A 11 10.82 -46.99 23.43
CA THR A 11 10.27 -45.66 23.74
C THR A 11 10.98 -44.65 22.85
N THR A 12 10.37 -44.29 21.72
CA THR A 12 10.70 -43.03 21.04
C THR A 12 10.10 -41.92 21.88
N SER A 13 10.93 -41.32 22.73
CA SER A 13 10.64 -39.99 23.24
C SER A 13 10.54 -39.07 22.03
N ALA A 14 9.31 -38.66 21.69
CA ALA A 14 9.11 -37.41 21.00
C ALA A 14 9.68 -36.35 21.94
N ALA A 15 10.95 -35.99 21.73
CA ALA A 15 11.53 -34.79 22.30
C ALA A 15 10.70 -33.65 21.74
N SER A 16 9.69 -33.25 22.50
CA SER A 16 9.08 -31.94 22.36
C SER A 16 10.24 -30.97 22.44
N SER A 17 10.54 -30.28 21.35
CA SER A 17 11.34 -29.07 21.38
C SER A 17 10.53 -28.01 22.15
N ASN A 18 10.46 -28.18 23.47
CA ASN A 18 10.18 -27.12 24.42
C ASN A 18 11.47 -26.30 24.54
N GLY A 19 11.85 -25.66 23.44
CA GLY A 19 12.92 -24.67 23.38
C GLY A 19 12.31 -23.28 23.53
N ASP A 20 12.59 -22.64 24.65
CA ASP A 20 12.66 -21.18 24.83
C ASP A 20 11.44 -20.30 24.51
N ASP A 21 10.33 -20.53 25.21
CA ASP A 21 9.29 -19.49 25.39
C ASP A 21 9.39 -18.78 26.76
N LYS A 22 10.41 -19.10 27.58
CA LYS A 22 10.55 -18.62 28.96
C LYS A 22 11.24 -17.25 29.13
N GLY A 23 11.43 -16.50 28.05
CA GLY A 23 12.15 -15.22 28.10
C GLY A 23 11.59 -14.10 27.23
N LYS A 24 10.51 -14.33 26.46
CA LYS A 24 9.90 -13.27 25.65
C LYS A 24 9.14 -12.32 26.59
N LYS A 25 9.80 -11.22 26.95
CA LYS A 25 9.15 -10.06 27.57
C LYS A 25 7.92 -9.74 26.72
N GLN A 26 6.71 -9.89 27.28
CA GLN A 26 5.51 -9.44 26.59
C GLN A 26 5.70 -7.95 26.31
N VAL A 27 5.66 -7.58 25.04
CA VAL A 27 5.78 -6.18 24.64
C VAL A 27 4.47 -5.52 25.00
N GLU A 28 4.53 -4.62 25.98
CA GLU A 28 3.39 -3.84 26.40
C GLU A 28 3.09 -2.80 25.31
N LEU A 29 1.93 -2.95 24.67
CA LEU A 29 1.47 -2.01 23.65
C LEU A 29 1.01 -0.73 24.32
N GLN A 30 1.76 0.35 24.12
CA GLN A 30 1.36 1.67 24.60
C GLN A 30 0.36 2.29 23.60
N PRO A 31 -0.81 2.75 24.07
CA PRO A 31 -1.81 3.34 23.19
C PRO A 31 -1.34 4.71 22.66
N SER A 32 -1.54 4.97 21.37
CA SER A 32 -1.20 6.25 20.72
C SER A 32 -2.15 7.39 21.12
N PHE A 33 -3.39 7.05 21.48
CA PHE A 33 -4.37 7.98 22.04
C PHE A 33 -5.35 7.25 22.97
N THR A 34 -6.22 7.99 23.66
CA THR A 34 -7.28 7.42 24.49
C THR A 34 -8.64 7.59 23.80
N PRO A 35 -9.31 6.50 23.38
CA PRO A 35 -10.67 6.59 22.87
C PRO A 35 -11.65 7.09 23.94
N THR A 36 -12.72 7.72 23.50
CA THR A 36 -13.81 8.20 24.36
C THR A 36 -14.45 7.05 25.16
N LEU A 37 -15.23 7.38 26.19
CA LEU A 37 -15.96 6.35 26.96
C LEU A 37 -16.90 5.52 26.06
N LEU A 38 -17.60 6.16 25.12
CA LEU A 38 -18.51 5.48 24.20
C LEU A 38 -17.77 4.52 23.27
N GLU A 39 -16.62 4.95 22.74
CA GLU A 39 -15.78 4.10 21.87
C GLU A 39 -15.24 2.89 22.62
N ARG A 40 -14.74 3.07 23.85
CA ARG A 40 -14.27 1.96 24.69
C ARG A 40 -15.38 0.96 25.03
N LEU A 41 -16.59 1.46 25.32
CA LEU A 41 -17.77 0.61 25.54
C LEU A 41 -18.14 -0.16 24.27
N GLY A 42 -18.10 0.50 23.11
CA GLY A 42 -18.35 -0.13 21.81
C GLY A 42 -17.35 -1.24 21.50
N ILE A 43 -16.05 -0.94 21.60
CA ILE A 43 -14.94 -1.91 21.44
C ILE A 43 -15.14 -3.11 22.36
N THR A 44 -15.35 -2.88 23.66
CA THR A 44 -15.55 -3.96 24.64
C THR A 44 -16.79 -4.80 24.32
N SER A 45 -17.90 -4.16 23.93
CA SER A 45 -19.14 -4.86 23.60
C SER A 45 -18.97 -5.76 22.38
N PHE A 46 -18.28 -5.27 21.34
CA PHE A 46 -18.00 -6.06 20.15
C PHE A 46 -17.00 -7.18 20.41
N HIS A 47 -15.97 -6.99 21.25
CA HIS A 47 -15.10 -8.09 21.70
C HIS A 47 -15.89 -9.22 22.38
N LEU A 48 -16.82 -8.87 23.28
CA LEU A 48 -17.67 -9.85 23.95
C LEU A 48 -18.60 -10.56 22.96
N LEU A 49 -19.21 -9.82 22.03
CA LEU A 49 -20.06 -10.38 20.98
C LEU A 49 -19.27 -11.31 20.06
N ASN A 50 -18.06 -10.92 19.66
CA ASN A 50 -17.23 -11.66 18.71
C ASN A 50 -16.64 -12.96 19.27
N LYS A 51 -16.64 -13.14 20.60
CA LYS A 51 -16.39 -14.47 21.22
C LYS A 51 -17.46 -15.50 20.86
N LEU A 52 -18.68 -15.06 20.56
CA LEU A 52 -19.81 -15.93 20.23
C LEU A 52 -20.10 -15.94 18.72
N ILE A 53 -20.08 -14.76 18.07
CA ILE A 53 -20.42 -14.60 16.65
C ILE A 53 -19.36 -13.73 15.98
N PRO A 54 -18.56 -14.26 15.04
CA PRO A 54 -17.57 -13.46 14.35
C PRO A 54 -18.25 -12.36 13.52
N TRP A 55 -17.57 -11.21 13.36
CA TRP A 55 -18.14 -10.00 12.76
C TRP A 55 -18.78 -10.22 11.38
N TYR A 56 -18.17 -11.08 10.54
CA TYR A 56 -18.63 -11.37 9.18
C TYR A 56 -19.86 -12.29 9.13
N LYS A 57 -20.39 -12.71 10.28
CA LYS A 57 -21.69 -13.40 10.39
C LYS A 57 -22.78 -12.49 10.97
N LEU A 58 -22.44 -11.27 11.38
CA LEU A 58 -23.42 -10.30 11.86
C LEU A 58 -24.20 -9.70 10.69
N PRO A 59 -25.45 -9.24 10.91
CA PRO A 59 -26.17 -8.44 9.93
C PRO A 59 -25.32 -7.25 9.44
N GLY A 60 -25.41 -6.90 8.16
CA GLY A 60 -24.49 -5.97 7.50
C GLY A 60 -24.23 -4.67 8.26
N PHE A 61 -25.28 -4.00 8.76
CA PHE A 61 -25.14 -2.77 9.55
C PHE A 61 -24.43 -3.00 10.89
N ILE A 62 -24.74 -4.09 11.60
CA ILE A 62 -24.09 -4.42 12.87
C ILE A 62 -22.62 -4.77 12.62
N GLY A 63 -22.33 -5.55 11.57
CA GLY A 63 -20.97 -5.84 11.14
C GLY A 63 -20.20 -4.57 10.76
N ALA A 64 -20.84 -3.59 10.11
CA ALA A 64 -20.20 -2.32 9.76
C ALA A 64 -19.83 -1.51 11.01
N PHE A 65 -20.72 -1.43 12.01
CA PHE A 65 -20.38 -0.83 13.31
C PHE A 65 -19.25 -1.58 14.02
N ASN A 66 -19.26 -2.92 13.99
CA ASN A 66 -18.19 -3.73 14.54
C ASN A 66 -16.83 -3.36 13.94
N LEU A 67 -16.75 -3.20 12.62
CA LEU A 67 -15.55 -2.79 11.91
C LEU A 67 -15.14 -1.34 12.24
N ALA A 68 -16.11 -0.45 12.46
CA ALA A 68 -15.83 0.93 12.87
C ALA A 68 -15.12 0.98 14.23
N PHE A 69 -15.59 0.22 15.23
CA PHE A 69 -14.92 0.14 16.54
C PHE A 69 -13.58 -0.61 16.47
N LEU A 70 -13.50 -1.67 15.67
CA LEU A 70 -12.23 -2.36 15.42
C LEU A 70 -11.18 -1.39 14.83
N ARG A 71 -11.58 -0.52 13.89
CA ARG A 71 -10.68 0.49 13.32
C ARG A 71 -10.15 1.47 14.38
N ILE A 72 -10.96 1.85 15.37
CA ILE A 72 -10.54 2.74 16.46
C ILE A 72 -9.48 2.07 17.33
N GLU A 73 -9.71 0.81 17.70
CA GLU A 73 -8.74 0.02 18.46
C GLU A 73 -7.44 -0.21 17.68
N LEU A 74 -7.53 -0.53 16.38
CA LEU A 74 -6.34 -0.67 15.54
C LEU A 74 -5.55 0.66 15.42
N ARG A 75 -6.22 1.81 15.30
CA ARG A 75 -5.53 3.11 15.33
C ARG A 75 -4.83 3.36 16.66
N GLN A 76 -5.43 2.91 17.76
CA GLN A 76 -4.89 3.09 19.10
C GLN A 76 -3.59 2.30 19.29
N TYR A 77 -3.47 1.12 18.71
CA TYR A 77 -2.37 0.19 19.03
C TYR A 77 -1.47 -0.21 17.85
N ASN A 78 -1.78 0.20 16.62
CA ASN A 78 -1.11 -0.30 15.40
C ASN A 78 -0.64 0.80 14.45
N LEU A 79 -0.35 1.99 14.96
CA LEU A 79 0.31 3.06 14.19
C LEU A 79 1.62 3.42 14.90
N HIS A 80 2.73 2.93 14.35
CA HIS A 80 4.07 3.16 14.89
C HIS A 80 4.95 3.85 13.85
N ASP A 81 5.55 4.98 14.24
CA ASP A 81 6.53 5.68 13.43
C ASP A 81 7.83 4.86 13.32
N ALA A 82 8.46 4.89 12.16
CA ALA A 82 9.78 4.29 11.91
C ALA A 82 10.93 5.26 12.18
N TYR A 83 10.62 6.52 12.49
CA TYR A 83 11.54 7.51 13.01
C TYR A 83 11.41 7.62 14.53
N ALA A 84 12.52 7.87 15.22
CA ALA A 84 12.52 8.12 16.66
C ALA A 84 11.95 9.51 17.02
N SER A 85 11.86 10.42 16.05
CA SER A 85 11.41 11.80 16.22
C SER A 85 10.67 12.28 14.98
N SER A 86 9.58 13.02 15.19
CA SER A 86 8.80 13.66 14.13
C SER A 86 9.56 14.76 13.38
N GLN A 87 10.73 15.19 13.87
CA GLN A 87 11.59 16.15 13.17
C GLN A 87 12.02 15.67 11.78
N ALA A 88 12.11 14.36 11.57
CA ALA A 88 12.41 13.79 10.26
C ALA A 88 11.35 14.15 9.20
N GLN A 89 10.11 14.42 9.63
CA GLN A 89 9.00 14.83 8.77
C GLN A 89 9.04 16.33 8.40
N GLY A 90 10.04 17.07 8.90
CA GLY A 90 10.20 18.50 8.64
C GLY A 90 9.21 19.37 9.42
N SER A 91 9.27 20.68 9.18
CA SER A 91 8.40 21.69 9.78
C SER A 91 8.22 22.88 8.85
N SER A 92 7.23 23.72 9.11
CA SER A 92 7.05 24.99 8.38
C SER A 92 8.24 25.96 8.48
N ILE A 93 9.15 25.76 9.45
CA ILE A 93 10.37 26.56 9.62
C ILE A 93 11.53 25.98 8.79
N THR A 94 11.72 24.66 8.84
CA THR A 94 12.84 23.98 8.15
C THR A 94 12.55 23.74 6.67
N ASP A 95 11.28 23.58 6.32
CA ASP A 95 10.79 23.24 4.99
C ASP A 95 9.60 24.15 4.67
N PRO A 96 9.84 25.47 4.47
CA PRO A 96 8.77 26.39 4.15
C PRO A 96 8.15 26.06 2.79
N LEU A 97 6.85 26.31 2.64
CA LEU A 97 6.13 26.11 1.39
C LEU A 97 6.77 26.98 0.29
N PRO A 98 7.31 26.39 -0.79
CA PRO A 98 8.05 27.15 -1.80
C PRO A 98 7.14 27.99 -2.68
N ASN A 99 5.87 27.60 -2.82
CA ASN A 99 4.89 28.27 -3.65
C ASN A 99 3.47 27.95 -3.17
N GLU A 100 2.60 28.97 -3.07
CA GLU A 100 1.20 28.82 -2.64
C GLU A 100 0.37 27.91 -3.57
N ARG A 101 0.82 27.63 -4.80
CA ARG A 101 0.15 26.69 -5.71
C ARG A 101 -0.10 25.33 -5.07
N TYR A 102 0.82 24.87 -4.22
CA TYR A 102 0.74 23.56 -3.57
C TYR A 102 -0.29 23.49 -2.44
N LEU A 103 -0.94 24.61 -2.08
CA LEU A 103 -2.15 24.58 -1.25
C LEU A 103 -3.36 23.99 -2.01
N GLY A 104 -3.31 24.02 -3.35
CA GLY A 104 -4.40 23.58 -4.22
C GLY A 104 -3.94 22.65 -5.35
N ALA A 105 -2.76 22.04 -5.21
CA ALA A 105 -2.11 21.14 -6.16
C ALA A 105 -1.30 20.08 -5.40
N ARG A 106 -1.07 18.91 -6.01
CA ARG A 106 -0.18 17.89 -5.44
C ARG A 106 1.26 18.17 -5.85
N HIS A 107 2.16 18.27 -4.88
CA HIS A 107 3.60 18.36 -5.16
C HIS A 107 4.09 17.02 -5.73
N SER A 108 4.91 17.03 -6.77
CA SER A 108 5.33 15.81 -7.48
C SER A 108 6.16 14.86 -6.62
N ASP A 109 6.99 15.40 -5.72
CA ASP A 109 7.72 14.62 -4.72
C ASP A 109 6.85 14.18 -3.53
N GLY A 110 5.58 14.58 -3.44
CA GLY A 110 4.67 14.29 -2.32
C GLY A 110 4.84 15.17 -1.08
N LYS A 111 5.60 16.26 -1.17
CA LYS A 111 5.78 17.22 -0.06
C LYS A 111 4.56 18.13 0.14
N PHE A 112 4.48 18.75 1.31
CA PHE A 112 3.54 19.81 1.68
C PHE A 112 2.05 19.40 1.67
N ASN A 113 1.75 18.10 1.77
CA ASN A 113 0.38 17.64 1.97
C ASN A 113 -0.07 17.90 3.41
N ASP A 114 0.77 17.54 4.41
CA ASP A 114 0.70 18.12 5.75
C ASP A 114 1.61 19.35 5.83
N LEU A 115 1.02 20.53 6.07
CA LEU A 115 1.76 21.80 6.18
C LEU A 115 2.56 21.93 7.49
N LYS A 116 2.22 21.13 8.52
CA LYS A 116 2.96 21.05 9.79
C LYS A 116 4.14 20.08 9.67
N GLN A 117 4.00 19.04 8.84
CA GLN A 117 5.02 18.02 8.58
C GLN A 117 5.29 17.90 7.07
N PRO A 118 5.98 18.86 6.44
CA PRO A 118 6.06 18.98 4.98
C PRO A 118 6.69 17.81 4.23
N LYS A 119 7.47 16.95 4.89
CA LYS A 119 8.08 15.75 4.28
C LYS A 119 7.23 14.50 4.47
N MET A 120 6.18 14.56 5.30
CA MET A 120 5.29 13.42 5.53
C MET A 120 4.80 12.86 4.20
N GLY A 121 4.96 11.55 4.04
CA GLY A 121 4.54 10.83 2.85
C GLY A 121 5.28 11.17 1.54
N CYS A 122 6.30 12.03 1.55
CA CYS A 122 7.07 12.34 0.34
C CYS A 122 7.96 11.15 -0.06
N THR A 123 8.42 11.12 -1.32
CA THR A 123 9.38 10.11 -1.79
C THR A 123 10.63 10.09 -0.90
N GLY A 124 11.15 8.89 -0.65
CA GLY A 124 12.31 8.65 0.20
C GLY A 124 12.01 8.55 1.70
N MET A 125 10.77 8.81 2.15
CA MET A 125 10.41 8.63 3.56
C MET A 125 10.26 7.16 3.94
N ARG A 126 10.63 6.83 5.18
CA ARG A 126 10.56 5.46 5.69
C ARG A 126 9.14 4.93 5.75
N PHE A 127 8.98 3.63 5.51
CA PHE A 127 7.74 2.91 5.81
C PHE A 127 7.46 2.93 7.32
N GLY A 128 6.26 3.35 7.71
CA GLY A 128 5.74 3.14 9.07
C GLY A 128 5.52 1.65 9.37
N ARG A 129 5.15 1.34 10.63
CA ARG A 129 4.88 -0.04 11.06
C ARG A 129 3.54 -0.15 11.76
N ASN A 130 2.88 -1.30 11.59
CA ASN A 130 1.66 -1.64 12.34
C ASN A 130 1.92 -2.44 13.63
N PHE A 131 3.18 -2.70 13.93
CA PHE A 131 3.65 -3.34 15.14
C PHE A 131 4.73 -2.48 15.80
N PRO A 132 4.92 -2.58 17.12
CA PRO A 132 5.96 -1.83 17.81
C PRO A 132 7.34 -2.11 17.22
N ARG A 133 8.17 -1.08 17.16
CA ARG A 133 9.44 -1.17 16.47
C ARG A 133 10.38 -2.18 17.15
N GLU A 134 10.28 -2.37 18.46
CA GLU A 134 11.12 -3.26 19.26
C GLU A 134 10.99 -4.74 18.86
N VAL A 135 9.87 -5.11 18.21
CA VAL A 135 9.60 -6.47 17.72
C VAL A 135 9.78 -6.61 16.21
N CYS A 136 10.18 -5.54 15.53
CA CYS A 136 10.35 -5.50 14.07
C CYS A 136 11.82 -5.57 13.65
N GLY A 137 12.62 -6.35 14.39
CA GLY A 137 14.04 -6.53 14.08
C GLY A 137 14.24 -7.26 12.75
N LYS A 138 15.34 -6.96 12.04
CA LYS A 138 15.73 -7.70 10.83
C LYS A 138 16.05 -9.15 11.23
N PRO A 139 15.48 -10.17 10.55
CA PRO A 139 15.85 -11.56 10.79
C PRO A 139 17.31 -11.81 10.42
N SER A 140 17.95 -12.78 11.07
CA SER A 140 19.28 -13.27 10.68
C SER A 140 19.23 -13.99 9.32
N GLU A 141 20.39 -14.13 8.67
CA GLU A 141 20.48 -14.87 7.40
C GLU A 141 20.01 -16.32 7.53
N GLU A 142 20.31 -16.97 8.66
CA GLU A 142 19.84 -18.33 8.95
C GLU A 142 18.31 -18.39 9.05
N GLU A 143 17.69 -17.44 9.76
CA GLU A 143 16.23 -17.34 9.87
C GLU A 143 15.56 -17.05 8.52
N LEU A 144 16.17 -16.22 7.67
CA LEU A 144 15.68 -15.96 6.30
C LEU A 144 15.71 -17.21 5.41
N MET A 145 16.68 -18.11 5.65
CA MET A 145 16.91 -19.30 4.82
C MET A 145 16.33 -20.59 5.42
N THR A 146 15.70 -20.52 6.60
CA THR A 146 15.22 -21.70 7.33
C THR A 146 13.75 -21.57 7.76
N PRO A 147 12.81 -22.29 7.11
CA PRO A 147 13.02 -23.18 5.98
C PRO A 147 13.38 -22.42 4.68
N ASN A 148 14.07 -23.10 3.77
CA ASN A 148 14.51 -22.51 2.50
C ASN A 148 13.32 -21.92 1.70
N PRO A 149 13.39 -20.64 1.27
CA PRO A 149 12.25 -19.96 0.65
C PRO A 149 11.87 -20.53 -0.72
N ARG A 150 12.83 -21.04 -1.50
CA ARG A 150 12.53 -21.72 -2.77
C ARG A 150 11.72 -23.00 -2.52
N MET A 151 12.10 -23.77 -1.52
CA MET A 151 11.38 -24.98 -1.15
C MET A 151 9.94 -24.67 -0.71
N ILE A 152 9.72 -23.60 0.05
CA ILE A 152 8.36 -23.14 0.40
C ILE A 152 7.57 -22.79 -0.86
N SER A 153 8.18 -22.01 -1.77
CA SER A 153 7.56 -21.62 -3.04
C SER A 153 7.09 -22.82 -3.85
N GLU A 154 7.96 -23.80 -4.07
CA GLU A 154 7.64 -25.01 -4.85
C GLU A 154 6.59 -25.91 -4.18
N ARG A 155 6.64 -26.06 -2.85
CA ARG A 155 5.73 -26.98 -2.14
C ARG A 155 4.34 -26.40 -1.91
N PHE A 156 4.26 -25.10 -1.62
CA PHE A 156 3.03 -24.47 -1.12
C PHE A 156 2.45 -23.40 -2.03
N MET A 157 3.27 -22.68 -2.80
CA MET A 157 2.82 -21.55 -3.63
C MET A 157 2.66 -21.93 -5.10
N ALA A 158 3.48 -22.85 -5.62
CA ALA A 158 3.44 -23.26 -7.01
C ALA A 158 2.07 -23.82 -7.40
N ARG A 159 1.46 -23.22 -8.43
CA ARG A 159 0.17 -23.66 -8.95
C ARG A 159 0.35 -24.99 -9.66
N LYS A 160 -0.18 -26.07 -9.07
CA LYS A 160 -0.16 -27.41 -9.65
C LYS A 160 -1.04 -27.46 -10.90
N GLU A 161 -0.59 -28.23 -11.90
CA GLU A 161 -1.31 -28.43 -13.15
C GLU A 161 -2.74 -28.93 -12.90
N GLY A 162 -3.72 -28.34 -13.59
CA GLY A 162 -5.13 -28.67 -13.42
C GLY A 162 -5.74 -28.30 -12.06
N LYS A 163 -5.02 -27.57 -11.19
CA LYS A 163 -5.50 -27.15 -9.85
C LYS A 163 -5.84 -25.67 -9.75
N PHE A 164 -5.99 -24.97 -10.87
CA PHE A 164 -6.46 -23.60 -10.85
C PHE A 164 -7.92 -23.53 -10.36
N ILE A 165 -8.18 -22.70 -9.35
CA ILE A 165 -9.52 -22.41 -8.87
C ILE A 165 -9.85 -20.98 -9.31
N PRO A 166 -10.79 -20.79 -10.24
CA PRO A 166 -11.16 -19.46 -10.71
C PRO A 166 -11.93 -18.68 -9.64
N ALA A 167 -11.60 -17.42 -9.45
CA ALA A 167 -12.44 -16.47 -8.74
C ALA A 167 -13.53 -15.97 -9.70
N THR A 168 -14.67 -16.65 -9.76
CA THR A 168 -15.73 -16.37 -10.76
C THR A 168 -16.45 -15.03 -10.58
N THR A 169 -16.23 -14.36 -9.45
CA THR A 169 -16.77 -13.03 -9.15
C THR A 169 -15.88 -11.88 -9.61
N LEU A 170 -14.65 -12.17 -10.08
CA LEU A 170 -13.66 -11.16 -10.44
C LEU A 170 -13.09 -11.41 -11.84
N ASN A 171 -12.81 -10.33 -12.57
CA ASN A 171 -12.09 -10.38 -13.83
C ASN A 171 -10.60 -10.03 -13.62
N LEU A 172 -9.79 -10.21 -14.66
CA LEU A 172 -8.35 -9.89 -14.59
C LEU A 172 -8.06 -8.38 -14.48
N LEU A 173 -9.01 -7.50 -14.81
CA LEU A 173 -8.83 -6.06 -14.60
C LEU A 173 -8.77 -5.73 -13.10
N ALA A 174 -9.43 -6.50 -12.24
CA ALA A 174 -9.29 -6.34 -10.79
C ALA A 174 -7.85 -6.65 -10.32
N ALA A 175 -7.19 -7.64 -10.94
CA ALA A 175 -5.79 -7.97 -10.66
C ALA A 175 -4.82 -6.92 -11.23
N ALA A 176 -5.08 -6.41 -12.44
CA ALA A 176 -4.32 -5.29 -12.98
C ALA A 176 -4.50 -4.02 -12.13
N TRP A 177 -5.71 -3.73 -11.67
CA TRP A 177 -6.00 -2.56 -10.85
C TRP A 177 -5.17 -2.53 -9.57
N ILE A 178 -5.09 -3.64 -8.84
CA ILE A 178 -4.35 -3.64 -7.58
C ILE A 178 -2.85 -3.45 -7.79
N GLN A 179 -2.26 -4.06 -8.83
CA GLN A 179 -0.85 -3.79 -9.14
C GLN A 179 -0.65 -2.33 -9.58
N PHE A 180 -1.54 -1.80 -10.42
CA PHE A 180 -1.52 -0.39 -10.82
C PHE A 180 -1.58 0.56 -9.62
N GLN A 181 -2.38 0.24 -8.60
CA GLN A 181 -2.38 1.00 -7.35
C GLN A 181 -1.12 0.80 -6.52
N THR A 182 -0.53 -0.41 -6.48
CA THR A 182 0.75 -0.59 -5.76
C THR A 182 1.89 0.20 -6.40
N HIS A 183 1.87 0.41 -7.72
CA HIS A 183 2.82 1.28 -8.42
C HIS A 183 2.68 2.76 -8.02
N ASP A 184 1.55 3.15 -7.41
CA ASP A 184 1.36 4.48 -6.80
C ASP A 184 1.91 4.49 -5.37
N TRP A 185 1.49 3.51 -4.57
CA TRP A 185 1.65 3.59 -3.12
C TRP A 185 3.06 3.33 -2.62
N PHE A 186 3.77 2.35 -3.18
CA PHE A 186 5.05 1.98 -2.62
C PHE A 186 6.00 1.21 -3.54
N PHE A 187 7.29 1.45 -3.33
CA PHE A 187 8.38 0.64 -3.84
C PHE A 187 9.58 0.70 -2.89
N HIS A 188 10.19 -0.43 -2.57
CA HIS A 188 11.34 -0.46 -1.65
C HIS A 188 12.64 -0.13 -2.38
N GLU A 189 13.53 0.61 -1.72
CA GLU A 189 14.90 0.77 -2.21
C GLU A 189 15.66 -0.56 -2.13
N GLN A 190 16.31 -0.94 -3.23
CA GLN A 190 17.16 -2.13 -3.32
C GLN A 190 18.62 -1.77 -3.12
N ASP A 191 19.37 -2.67 -2.49
CA ASP A 191 20.82 -2.54 -2.39
C ASP A 191 21.45 -3.18 -3.64
N PRO A 192 22.16 -2.41 -4.50
CA PRO A 192 22.75 -2.95 -5.73
C PRO A 192 24.00 -3.80 -5.47
N HIS A 193 24.54 -3.80 -4.25
CA HIS A 193 25.78 -4.48 -3.86
C HIS A 193 25.52 -5.70 -2.97
N GLU A 194 24.39 -5.75 -2.25
CA GLU A 194 23.98 -6.89 -1.43
C GLU A 194 22.95 -7.75 -2.16
N LYS A 195 23.29 -9.04 -2.33
CA LYS A 195 22.39 -10.03 -2.92
C LYS A 195 22.20 -11.21 -1.98
N PHE A 196 20.96 -11.62 -1.79
CA PHE A 196 20.65 -12.93 -1.25
C PHE A 196 20.93 -13.99 -2.30
N ASN A 197 21.52 -15.09 -1.82
CA ASN A 197 21.81 -16.25 -2.64
C ASN A 197 21.00 -17.44 -2.13
N VAL A 198 19.80 -17.63 -2.67
CA VAL A 198 18.90 -18.71 -2.25
C VAL A 198 19.38 -20.02 -2.87
N PRO A 199 19.80 -21.02 -2.07
CA PRO A 199 20.23 -22.29 -2.60
C PRO A 199 19.05 -23.07 -3.17
N LEU A 200 19.28 -23.78 -4.26
CA LEU A 200 18.28 -24.56 -4.97
C LEU A 200 18.57 -26.05 -4.85
N SER A 201 17.54 -26.88 -5.01
CA SER A 201 17.74 -28.33 -5.14
C SER A 201 18.37 -28.68 -6.48
N GLU A 202 19.06 -29.81 -6.58
CA GLU A 202 19.68 -30.28 -7.84
C GLU A 202 18.68 -30.40 -8.99
N ASP A 203 17.43 -30.77 -8.70
CA ASP A 203 16.35 -30.92 -9.68
C ASP A 203 15.56 -29.62 -9.96
N ASP A 204 15.99 -28.48 -9.41
CA ASP A 204 15.30 -27.20 -9.64
C ASP A 204 15.42 -26.77 -11.11
N LYS A 205 14.37 -26.13 -11.64
CA LYS A 205 14.28 -25.68 -13.03
C LYS A 205 14.85 -24.28 -13.24
N TRP A 206 15.27 -23.61 -12.19
CA TRP A 206 15.96 -22.32 -12.30
C TRP A 206 17.26 -22.48 -13.12
N LEU A 207 17.58 -21.49 -13.96
CA LEU A 207 18.69 -21.62 -14.92
C LEU A 207 20.06 -21.72 -14.26
N ASP A 208 20.24 -21.10 -13.10
CA ASP A 208 21.44 -21.15 -12.28
C ASP A 208 21.23 -22.06 -11.06
N GLN A 209 22.31 -22.59 -10.46
CA GLN A 209 22.25 -23.38 -9.21
C GLN A 209 21.73 -22.59 -7.98
N HIS A 210 21.54 -21.30 -8.17
CA HIS A 210 21.35 -20.31 -7.13
C HIS A 210 20.38 -19.24 -7.64
N MET A 211 19.38 -18.89 -6.84
CA MET A 211 18.50 -17.77 -7.14
C MET A 211 19.04 -16.51 -6.45
N GLN A 212 19.52 -15.56 -7.25
CA GLN A 212 20.03 -14.28 -6.77
C GLN A 212 18.93 -13.23 -6.72
N LEU A 213 18.81 -12.56 -5.58
CA LEU A 213 17.84 -11.48 -5.35
C LEU A 213 18.54 -10.32 -4.66
N TYR A 214 18.30 -9.08 -5.07
CA TYR A 214 18.83 -7.92 -4.36
C TYR A 214 18.21 -7.81 -2.96
N ALA A 215 19.04 -7.45 -1.98
CA ALA A 215 18.54 -7.16 -0.65
C ALA A 215 17.77 -5.83 -0.64
N THR A 216 16.81 -5.71 0.27
CA THR A 216 16.19 -4.42 0.58
C THR A 216 17.20 -3.57 1.34
N LYS A 217 17.48 -2.35 0.85
CA LYS A 217 18.48 -1.47 1.42
C LYS A 217 17.99 -0.82 2.72
N PRO A 218 18.63 -1.08 3.88
CA PRO A 218 18.36 -0.31 5.09
C PRO A 218 18.67 1.17 4.86
N ASP A 219 17.83 2.04 5.42
CA ASP A 219 18.13 3.47 5.48
C ASP A 219 19.31 3.75 6.43
N GLU A 220 19.84 4.97 6.35
CA GLU A 220 20.83 5.49 7.28
C GLU A 220 20.39 5.27 8.74
N THR A 221 21.33 4.94 9.62
CA THR A 221 21.05 4.82 11.05
C THR A 221 20.86 6.20 11.66
N LEU A 222 19.60 6.59 11.92
CA LEU A 222 19.24 7.91 12.46
C LEU A 222 19.03 7.88 13.99
N ASP A 223 18.79 6.70 14.55
CA ASP A 223 18.67 6.47 16.00
C ASP A 223 19.32 5.11 16.37
N PRO A 224 19.89 4.92 17.58
CA PRO A 224 20.49 3.65 17.99
C PRO A 224 19.58 2.43 17.82
N SER A 225 18.26 2.60 17.90
CA SER A 225 17.28 1.54 17.65
C SER A 225 17.26 1.03 16.20
N ASP A 226 17.75 1.81 15.23
CA ASP A 226 17.82 1.40 13.81
C ASP A 226 18.80 0.25 13.59
N VAL A 227 19.82 0.12 14.46
CA VAL A 227 20.80 -0.97 14.38
C VAL A 227 20.11 -2.33 14.49
N LYS A 228 19.10 -2.44 15.36
CA LYS A 228 18.33 -3.68 15.53
C LYS A 228 17.11 -3.72 14.59
N CYS A 229 16.44 -2.57 14.42
CA CYS A 229 15.17 -2.45 13.72
C CYS A 229 15.27 -1.37 12.65
N PRO A 230 15.95 -1.66 11.52
CA PRO A 230 16.23 -0.66 10.49
C PRO A 230 14.95 -0.06 9.89
N GLY A 231 15.05 1.21 9.49
CA GLY A 231 14.10 1.85 8.59
C GLY A 231 14.36 1.48 7.13
N TYR A 232 13.33 1.57 6.30
CA TYR A 232 13.41 1.30 4.86
C TYR A 232 12.66 2.38 4.10
N LYS A 233 13.29 2.96 3.08
CA LYS A 233 12.68 4.04 2.28
C LYS A 233 11.64 3.49 1.32
N ASN A 234 10.57 4.26 1.16
CA ASN A 234 9.68 4.15 0.01
C ASN A 234 10.22 5.06 -1.11
N LEU A 235 10.45 4.52 -2.30
CA LEU A 235 10.88 5.29 -3.47
C LEU A 235 9.69 5.98 -4.17
N ASN A 236 8.47 5.56 -3.86
CA ASN A 236 7.26 6.28 -4.25
C ASN A 236 6.86 7.30 -3.19
N THR A 237 5.94 8.19 -3.54
CA THR A 237 5.18 8.95 -2.56
C THR A 237 4.20 8.01 -1.85
N HIS A 238 4.00 8.18 -0.54
CA HIS A 238 3.03 7.36 0.22
C HIS A 238 1.59 7.81 -0.02
N TRP A 239 1.40 8.99 -0.59
CA TRP A 239 0.10 9.56 -0.87
C TRP A 239 -0.59 8.85 -2.03
N TRP A 240 -1.92 8.89 -2.03
CA TRP A 240 -2.70 8.51 -3.21
C TRP A 240 -2.72 9.66 -4.24
N ASP A 241 -1.59 9.87 -4.91
CA ASP A 241 -1.33 11.04 -5.75
C ASP A 241 -1.08 10.75 -7.23
N GLY A 242 -1.30 9.50 -7.65
CA GLY A 242 -1.18 9.08 -9.03
C GLY A 242 0.28 8.99 -9.50
N SER A 243 1.25 8.82 -8.59
CA SER A 243 2.68 8.79 -8.90
C SER A 243 3.06 7.70 -9.91
N GLN A 244 2.26 6.63 -10.05
CA GLN A 244 2.45 5.63 -11.10
C GLN A 244 2.31 6.23 -12.52
N ILE A 245 1.53 7.30 -12.65
CA ILE A 245 1.34 8.04 -13.91
C ILE A 245 2.28 9.25 -13.96
N TYR A 246 2.33 10.04 -12.89
CA TYR A 246 2.97 11.37 -12.90
C TYR A 246 4.42 11.35 -12.43
N GLY A 247 4.88 10.27 -11.83
CA GLY A 247 6.20 10.15 -11.20
C GLY A 247 6.22 10.70 -9.78
N SER A 248 7.27 10.33 -9.07
CA SER A 248 7.52 10.72 -7.68
C SER A 248 8.54 11.87 -7.57
N SER A 249 8.76 12.62 -8.65
CA SER A 249 9.61 13.81 -8.64
C SER A 249 9.19 14.84 -9.69
N GLU A 250 9.41 16.13 -9.43
CA GLU A 250 9.07 17.19 -10.40
C GLU A 250 9.83 17.04 -11.73
N SER A 251 11.08 16.55 -11.69
CA SER A 251 11.86 16.32 -12.91
C SER A 251 11.25 15.24 -13.78
N VAL A 252 10.77 14.13 -13.19
CA VAL A 252 10.06 13.07 -13.92
C VAL A 252 8.70 13.57 -14.39
N THR A 253 7.93 14.25 -13.54
CA THR A 253 6.63 14.81 -13.94
C THR A 253 6.77 15.73 -15.16
N HIS A 254 7.79 16.59 -15.17
CA HIS A 254 8.04 17.48 -16.30
C HIS A 254 8.40 16.74 -17.61
N THR A 255 9.14 15.63 -17.56
CA THR A 255 9.48 14.86 -18.78
C THR A 255 8.28 14.11 -19.35
N LEU A 256 7.31 13.76 -18.51
CA LEU A 256 6.09 13.04 -18.92
C LEU A 256 5.01 13.98 -19.50
N ARG A 257 5.08 15.28 -19.20
CA ARG A 257 4.19 16.29 -19.77
C ARG A 257 4.53 16.55 -21.24
N ASN A 258 3.53 16.94 -22.03
CA ASN A 258 3.79 17.43 -23.37
C ASN A 258 4.36 18.87 -23.30
N ARG A 259 4.85 19.37 -24.43
CA ARG A 259 5.45 20.73 -24.50
C ARG A 259 4.43 21.83 -24.79
N HIS A 260 3.14 21.51 -24.85
CA HIS A 260 2.08 22.47 -25.14
C HIS A 260 1.57 23.10 -23.83
N PRO A 261 1.10 24.35 -23.86
CA PRO A 261 0.50 25.00 -22.70
C PRO A 261 -0.94 24.50 -22.44
N ASP A 262 -1.24 23.23 -22.72
CA ASP A 262 -2.56 22.61 -22.53
C ASP A 262 -2.66 21.79 -21.22
N GLY A 263 -1.52 21.59 -20.55
CA GLY A 263 -1.45 20.87 -19.28
C GLY A 263 -1.54 19.35 -19.44
N LYS A 264 -1.33 18.80 -20.64
CA LYS A 264 -1.49 17.36 -20.90
C LYS A 264 -0.21 16.56 -20.70
N LEU A 265 -0.39 15.25 -20.53
CA LEU A 265 0.66 14.25 -20.63
C LEU A 265 0.98 13.95 -22.11
N SER A 266 2.25 13.61 -22.36
CA SER A 266 2.72 13.14 -23.67
C SER A 266 2.13 11.78 -23.98
N LEU A 267 1.60 11.61 -25.20
CA LEU A 267 1.09 10.35 -25.73
C LEU A 267 1.51 10.21 -27.19
N ASP A 268 1.89 8.99 -27.57
CA ASP A 268 2.17 8.65 -28.96
C ASP A 268 0.86 8.31 -29.68
N SER A 269 0.64 8.92 -30.84
CA SER A 269 -0.53 8.63 -31.67
C SER A 269 -0.19 7.58 -32.72
N ARG A 270 -1.02 6.54 -32.83
CA ARG A 270 -0.93 5.50 -33.86
C ARG A 270 -2.28 5.41 -34.55
N GLY A 271 -2.47 6.21 -35.60
CA GLY A 271 -3.78 6.30 -36.26
C GLY A 271 -4.78 7.05 -35.40
N ARG A 272 -5.83 6.36 -34.93
CA ARG A 272 -6.85 6.96 -34.03
C ARG A 272 -6.58 6.65 -32.56
N GLU A 273 -5.69 5.71 -32.31
CA GLU A 273 -5.34 5.23 -30.98
C GLU A 273 -4.16 6.02 -30.43
N GLN A 274 -4.11 6.15 -29.11
CA GLN A 274 -3.04 6.83 -28.38
C GLN A 274 -2.51 5.90 -27.29
N PHE A 275 -1.19 5.91 -27.12
CA PHE A 275 -0.48 5.05 -26.18
C PHE A 275 0.55 5.85 -25.40
N LEU A 276 1.01 5.29 -24.27
CA LEU A 276 2.18 5.83 -23.59
C LEU A 276 3.39 5.85 -24.54
N PRO A 277 4.18 6.94 -24.53
CA PRO A 277 5.43 6.98 -25.28
C PRO A 277 6.43 5.95 -24.77
N ARG A 278 7.45 5.66 -25.57
CA ARG A 278 8.55 4.76 -25.18
C ARG A 278 9.91 5.43 -25.35
N ASP A 279 10.87 5.03 -24.53
CA ASP A 279 12.27 5.42 -24.70
C ASP A 279 12.95 4.63 -25.84
N GLN A 280 14.26 4.84 -25.99
CA GLN A 280 15.06 4.20 -27.05
C GLN A 280 15.20 2.68 -26.86
N ASP A 281 15.09 2.21 -25.62
CA ASP A 281 15.17 0.78 -25.27
C ASP A 281 13.79 0.11 -25.30
N GLY A 282 12.74 0.87 -25.60
CA GLY A 282 11.36 0.40 -25.68
C GLY A 282 10.63 0.36 -24.35
N ASN A 283 11.20 0.90 -23.27
CA ASN A 283 10.51 1.03 -21.99
C ASN A 283 9.44 2.10 -22.08
N VAL A 284 8.31 1.87 -21.43
CA VAL A 284 7.23 2.86 -21.36
C VAL A 284 7.67 4.08 -20.53
N LEU A 285 7.30 5.26 -21.02
CA LEU A 285 7.49 6.52 -20.31
C LEU A 285 6.22 6.82 -19.51
N THR A 286 6.28 6.55 -18.21
CA THR A 286 5.24 6.83 -17.21
C THR A 286 5.93 7.07 -15.87
N GLY A 287 5.18 7.45 -14.84
CA GLY A 287 5.71 7.69 -13.50
C GLY A 287 6.44 6.51 -12.84
N PHE A 288 5.96 5.29 -13.04
CA PHE A 288 6.58 4.06 -12.56
C PHE A 288 6.39 2.91 -13.56
N ASN A 289 7.47 2.29 -14.03
CA ASN A 289 7.44 1.31 -15.14
C ASN A 289 8.07 -0.07 -14.84
N ASP A 290 8.46 -0.35 -13.60
CA ASP A 290 8.98 -1.67 -13.21
C ASP A 290 7.88 -2.76 -13.19
N ASN A 291 8.29 -4.03 -13.32
CA ASN A 291 7.41 -5.21 -13.27
C ASN A 291 6.20 -5.15 -14.23
N TRP A 292 6.47 -4.76 -15.47
CA TRP A 292 5.45 -4.43 -16.47
C TRP A 292 4.82 -5.64 -17.17
N TRP A 293 3.52 -5.56 -17.43
CA TRP A 293 2.77 -6.49 -18.29
C TRP A 293 1.57 -5.77 -18.92
N VAL A 294 0.85 -6.44 -19.83
CA VAL A 294 -0.24 -5.82 -20.60
C VAL A 294 -1.33 -5.17 -19.74
N GLY A 295 -1.58 -5.69 -18.53
CA GLY A 295 -2.52 -5.04 -17.59
C GLY A 295 -2.08 -3.64 -17.15
N MET A 296 -0.77 -3.44 -16.95
CA MET A 296 -0.20 -2.12 -16.64
C MET A 296 -0.29 -1.20 -17.85
N GLU A 297 0.03 -1.70 -19.05
CA GLU A 297 -0.09 -0.92 -20.29
C GLU A 297 -1.49 -0.32 -20.45
N ILE A 298 -2.52 -1.15 -20.23
CA ILE A 298 -3.92 -0.73 -20.36
C ILE A 298 -4.26 0.37 -19.35
N LEU A 299 -3.98 0.15 -18.06
CA LEU A 299 -4.41 1.07 -17.01
C LEU A 299 -3.62 2.38 -17.01
N HIS A 300 -2.29 2.33 -17.18
CA HIS A 300 -1.51 3.56 -17.27
C HIS A 300 -1.90 4.39 -18.50
N THR A 301 -2.10 3.75 -19.66
CA THR A 301 -2.58 4.47 -20.86
C THR A 301 -3.97 5.06 -20.65
N LEU A 302 -4.90 4.28 -20.08
CA LEU A 302 -6.27 4.72 -19.81
C LEU A 302 -6.30 5.95 -18.92
N PHE A 303 -5.56 5.97 -17.81
CA PHE A 303 -5.58 7.11 -16.91
C PHE A 303 -4.72 8.29 -17.38
N ALA A 304 -3.75 8.09 -18.28
CA ALA A 304 -3.10 9.19 -18.99
C ALA A 304 -4.06 9.84 -20.01
N LEU A 305 -4.89 9.04 -20.69
CA LEU A 305 -5.96 9.53 -21.55
C LEU A 305 -7.04 10.27 -20.74
N GLU A 306 -7.44 9.73 -19.59
CA GLU A 306 -8.40 10.38 -18.69
C GLU A 306 -7.86 11.73 -18.19
N HIS A 307 -6.57 11.81 -17.81
CA HIS A 307 -5.93 13.08 -17.48
C HIS A 307 -6.08 14.09 -18.63
N ASN A 308 -5.73 13.68 -19.86
CA ASN A 308 -5.80 14.56 -21.03
C ASN A 308 -7.25 14.99 -21.35
N ALA A 309 -8.24 14.12 -21.15
CA ALA A 309 -9.65 14.44 -21.29
C ALA A 309 -10.12 15.45 -20.24
N ILE A 310 -9.65 15.33 -18.99
CA ILE A 310 -9.90 16.31 -17.94
C ILE A 310 -9.25 17.66 -18.28
N CYS A 311 -8.02 17.67 -18.82
CA CYS A 311 -7.37 18.89 -19.28
C CYS A 311 -8.20 19.61 -20.37
N ASP A 312 -8.75 18.86 -21.33
CA ASP A 312 -9.64 19.42 -22.36
C ASP A 312 -10.92 20.02 -21.78
N ALA A 313 -11.56 19.32 -20.83
CA ALA A 313 -12.74 19.82 -20.14
C ALA A 313 -12.43 21.11 -19.35
N LEU A 314 -11.32 21.14 -18.62
CA LEU A 314 -10.87 22.32 -17.87
C LEU A 314 -10.52 23.49 -18.79
N ARG A 315 -9.83 23.25 -19.91
CA ARG A 315 -9.48 24.30 -20.88
C ARG A 315 -10.73 24.96 -21.47
N LYS A 316 -11.80 24.20 -21.67
CA LYS A 316 -13.07 24.72 -22.18
C LYS A 316 -13.75 25.67 -21.19
N GLU A 317 -13.79 25.29 -19.91
CA GLU A 317 -14.46 26.08 -18.86
C GLU A 317 -13.58 27.21 -18.31
N TYR A 318 -12.26 27.05 -18.36
CA TYR A 318 -11.27 28.03 -17.90
C TYR A 318 -10.24 28.35 -18.99
N PRO A 319 -10.62 29.10 -20.05
CA PRO A 319 -9.75 29.36 -21.20
C PRO A 319 -8.46 30.12 -20.85
N ASP A 320 -8.48 30.93 -19.78
CA ASP A 320 -7.37 31.80 -19.37
C ASP A 320 -6.37 31.12 -18.42
N TRP A 321 -6.64 29.88 -17.97
CA TRP A 321 -5.71 29.16 -17.09
C TRP A 321 -4.41 28.80 -17.82
N SER A 322 -3.29 28.88 -17.10
CA SER A 322 -2.01 28.39 -17.60
C SER A 322 -2.03 26.86 -17.76
N GLY A 323 -1.12 26.31 -18.56
CA GLY A 323 -0.95 24.86 -18.68
C GLY A 323 -0.65 24.18 -17.33
N ASP A 324 0.07 24.87 -16.43
CA ASP A 324 0.34 24.36 -15.08
C ASP A 324 -0.92 24.33 -14.21
N GLN A 325 -1.74 25.38 -14.25
CA GLN A 325 -3.01 25.39 -13.52
C GLN A 325 -3.95 24.27 -13.98
N ILE A 326 -4.00 24.01 -15.28
CA ILE A 326 -4.78 22.91 -15.85
C ILE A 326 -4.19 21.56 -15.41
N PHE A 327 -2.89 21.35 -15.57
CA PHE A 327 -2.22 20.11 -15.17
C PHE A 327 -2.44 19.81 -13.67
N ASP A 328 -2.18 20.78 -12.81
CA ASP A 328 -2.30 20.65 -11.35
C ASP A 328 -3.74 20.27 -10.95
N LYS A 329 -4.74 20.88 -11.60
CA LYS A 329 -6.14 20.58 -11.33
C LYS A 329 -6.58 19.24 -11.92
N ALA A 330 -6.14 18.91 -13.14
CA ALA A 330 -6.43 17.64 -13.79
C ALA A 330 -5.83 16.46 -13.00
N ARG A 331 -4.59 16.59 -12.50
CA ARG A 331 -3.98 15.61 -11.60
C ARG A 331 -4.85 15.38 -10.36
N LEU A 332 -5.29 16.44 -9.67
CA LEU A 332 -6.15 16.30 -8.49
C LEU A 332 -7.44 15.52 -8.78
N VAL A 333 -8.14 15.87 -9.86
CA VAL A 333 -9.39 15.21 -10.27
C VAL A 333 -9.12 13.74 -10.58
N ASN A 334 -8.08 13.45 -11.36
CA ASN A 334 -7.77 12.08 -11.77
C ASN A 334 -7.34 11.20 -10.58
N CYS A 335 -6.56 11.74 -9.64
CA CYS A 335 -6.21 11.04 -8.39
C CYS A 335 -7.45 10.71 -7.56
N ALA A 336 -8.35 11.70 -7.40
CA ALA A 336 -9.59 11.50 -6.66
C ALA A 336 -10.50 10.47 -7.35
N LEU A 337 -10.55 10.45 -8.68
CA LEU A 337 -11.28 9.45 -9.45
C LEU A 337 -10.74 8.04 -9.20
N MET A 338 -9.42 7.83 -9.28
CA MET A 338 -8.80 6.54 -8.98
C MET A 338 -9.07 6.11 -7.53
N ALA A 339 -8.91 7.03 -6.58
CA ALA A 339 -9.21 6.78 -5.17
C ALA A 339 -10.67 6.38 -4.95
N LYS A 340 -11.60 7.03 -5.66
CA LYS A 340 -13.03 6.70 -5.60
C LYS A 340 -13.29 5.31 -6.15
N ILE A 341 -12.85 5.02 -7.37
CA ILE A 341 -13.06 3.72 -8.02
C ILE A 341 -12.53 2.60 -7.13
N HIS A 342 -11.32 2.76 -6.59
CA HIS A 342 -10.76 1.76 -5.69
C HIS A 342 -11.64 1.59 -4.44
N THR A 343 -12.05 2.69 -3.81
CA THR A 343 -12.81 2.69 -2.54
C THR A 343 -14.22 2.09 -2.70
N VAL A 344 -15.00 2.57 -3.66
CA VAL A 344 -16.44 2.25 -3.74
C VAL A 344 -16.80 1.21 -4.80
N GLU A 345 -15.87 0.82 -5.67
CA GLU A 345 -16.10 -0.20 -6.70
C GLU A 345 -15.17 -1.41 -6.53
N TRP A 346 -13.85 -1.19 -6.55
CA TRP A 346 -12.89 -2.29 -6.51
C TRP A 346 -12.92 -3.03 -5.17
N THR A 347 -12.75 -2.35 -4.02
CA THR A 347 -12.73 -3.01 -2.71
C THR A 347 -14.03 -3.77 -2.42
N PRO A 348 -15.24 -3.22 -2.67
CA PRO A 348 -16.49 -3.97 -2.48
C PRO A 348 -16.66 -5.16 -3.42
N ALA A 349 -16.06 -5.13 -4.62
CA ALA A 349 -16.04 -6.28 -5.52
C ALA A 349 -15.10 -7.39 -5.03
N ILE A 350 -13.93 -7.03 -4.49
CA ILE A 350 -12.97 -7.97 -3.89
C ILE A 350 -13.54 -8.58 -2.60
N LEU A 351 -14.09 -7.74 -1.73
CA LEU A 351 -14.64 -8.10 -0.43
C LEU A 351 -16.17 -7.98 -0.48
N ALA A 352 -16.81 -8.88 -1.22
CA ALA A 352 -18.26 -8.89 -1.47
C ALA A 352 -19.10 -9.29 -0.23
N HIS A 353 -18.95 -8.53 0.85
CA HIS A 353 -19.63 -8.70 2.13
C HIS A 353 -20.48 -7.45 2.45
N PRO A 354 -21.75 -7.60 2.90
CA PRO A 354 -22.64 -6.45 3.15
C PRO A 354 -22.07 -5.39 4.09
N ALA A 355 -21.39 -5.80 5.16
CA ALA A 355 -20.75 -4.85 6.08
C ALA A 355 -19.63 -4.03 5.41
N LEU A 356 -18.88 -4.64 4.46
CA LEU A 356 -17.82 -3.95 3.72
C LEU A 356 -18.41 -3.00 2.68
N GLN A 357 -19.47 -3.40 1.99
CA GLN A 357 -20.19 -2.50 1.08
C GLN A 357 -20.68 -1.23 1.81
N ILE A 358 -21.28 -1.40 3.00
CA ILE A 358 -21.71 -0.27 3.84
C ILE A 358 -20.50 0.53 4.32
N GLY A 359 -19.48 -0.13 4.86
CA GLY A 359 -18.29 0.53 5.41
C GLY A 359 -17.51 1.34 4.36
N MET A 360 -17.30 0.79 3.17
CA MET A 360 -16.59 1.46 2.08
C MET A 360 -17.41 2.61 1.48
N ALA A 361 -18.73 2.45 1.35
CA ALA A 361 -19.60 3.56 0.95
C ALA A 361 -19.58 4.68 1.99
N ALA A 362 -19.62 4.34 3.29
CA ALA A 362 -19.52 5.31 4.37
C ALA A 362 -18.14 6.00 4.42
N ASN A 363 -17.05 5.29 4.07
CA ASN A 363 -15.73 5.90 3.98
C ASN A 363 -15.68 7.03 2.94
N TRP A 364 -16.38 6.90 1.81
CA TRP A 364 -16.37 7.92 0.77
C TRP A 364 -17.44 8.99 0.95
N TRP A 365 -18.66 8.58 1.31
CA TRP A 365 -19.83 9.47 1.34
C TRP A 365 -20.27 9.88 2.74
N GLY A 366 -19.63 9.38 3.81
CA GLY A 366 -20.14 9.47 5.17
C GLY A 366 -21.35 8.57 5.41
N ILE A 367 -21.77 8.43 6.68
CA ILE A 367 -22.91 7.59 7.08
C ILE A 367 -24.26 8.02 6.45
N VAL A 368 -24.38 9.30 6.07
CA VAL A 368 -25.59 9.85 5.44
C VAL A 368 -25.78 9.42 3.98
N GLY A 369 -24.72 8.88 3.36
CA GLY A 369 -24.74 8.28 2.03
C GLY A 369 -24.69 9.28 0.86
N GLU A 370 -24.42 8.74 -0.34
CA GLU A 370 -24.09 9.51 -1.55
C GLU A 370 -25.11 10.59 -1.90
N LYS A 371 -26.42 10.28 -1.84
CA LYS A 371 -27.47 11.21 -2.26
C LYS A 371 -27.49 12.47 -1.41
N LEU A 372 -27.39 12.33 -0.09
CA LEU A 372 -27.40 13.48 0.81
C LEU A 372 -26.08 14.26 0.72
N THR A 373 -24.95 13.57 0.65
CA THR A 373 -23.63 14.21 0.51
C THR A 373 -23.49 15.00 -0.77
N LYS A 374 -24.06 14.53 -1.89
CA LYS A 374 -24.11 15.29 -3.15
C LYS A 374 -25.02 16.53 -3.09
N ILE A 375 -26.05 16.53 -2.25
CA ILE A 375 -27.02 17.62 -2.15
C ILE A 375 -26.57 18.68 -1.14
N ALA A 376 -26.07 18.25 0.02
CA ALA A 376 -25.85 19.10 1.19
C ALA A 376 -24.36 19.29 1.55
N GLY A 377 -23.44 18.64 0.83
CA GLY A 377 -22.03 18.56 1.22
C GLY A 377 -21.80 17.57 2.38
N SER A 378 -20.56 17.48 2.85
CA SER A 378 -20.24 16.65 4.02
C SER A 378 -20.94 17.18 5.27
N VAL A 379 -21.67 16.31 5.97
CA VAL A 379 -22.32 16.64 7.26
C VAL A 379 -21.38 16.39 8.44
N GLU A 380 -20.30 15.64 8.23
CA GLU A 380 -19.24 15.43 9.21
C GLU A 380 -18.13 16.47 8.97
N GLN A 381 -17.69 17.15 10.05
CA GLN A 381 -16.41 17.85 10.02
C GLN A 381 -15.33 16.83 9.64
N THR A 382 -14.41 17.24 8.78
CA THR A 382 -13.39 16.45 8.09
C THR A 382 -12.35 15.79 9.02
N THR A 383 -12.71 15.31 10.21
CA THR A 383 -11.77 14.85 11.24
C THR A 383 -11.59 13.33 11.31
N THR A 384 -12.20 12.52 10.43
CA THR A 384 -12.15 11.05 10.60
C THR A 384 -11.65 10.22 9.42
N ILE A 385 -11.58 10.75 8.19
CA ILE A 385 -11.27 9.90 7.01
C ILE A 385 -10.11 10.39 6.15
N LEU A 386 -9.77 11.70 6.20
CA LEU A 386 -8.66 12.26 5.43
C LEU A 386 -7.54 12.90 6.27
N GLU A 387 -7.71 13.04 7.59
CA GLU A 387 -6.67 13.57 8.51
C GLU A 387 -5.80 12.46 9.14
N ALA A 388 -5.72 11.30 8.50
CA ALA A 388 -4.82 10.22 8.94
C ALA A 388 -3.99 9.70 7.78
N TYR A 389 -3.33 10.62 7.10
CA TYR A 389 -2.10 10.37 6.38
C TYR A 389 -1.24 11.61 6.49
#